data_AF-A0A560PK20-F1
#
_entry.id   AF-A0A560PK20-F1
#
_cell.length_a   1.000
_cell.length_b   1.000
_cell.length_c   1.000
_cell.angle_alpha   90.00
_cell.angle_beta   90.00
_cell.angle_gamma   90.00
#
_symmetry.space_group_name_H-M   'P 1'
#
loop_
_entity.id
_entity.type
_entity.pdbx_description
1 polymer ?
#
loop_
_entity_poly.entity_id
_entity_poly.type
_entity_poly.pdbx_seq_one_letter_code
_entity_poly.pdbx_strand_id
1 'polypeptide(L)'
;MDLQGKKLILFGAGKSGGLFIEQNRDLDILAIVDNDPQKQGQAFFGYPVIAADQIAASGCDAIVITSVWSQSILAQLETLGLGDIPTIIPGKREMKGMRDVHPFSHPPTKSIAEALVVTLGALTDAAGIDLYLDFGTLLGALREGDFIAWDDDIDFSVNDVQFEALVALVRSNKQHLPQRDGVVWNIELIATHGFDFAIRITCDNAVGADEIIPFETDIARRVRRDGSAVVIGAMPEWFCPQVHFDGFDAIQLFGASLKAPNDAFGYLDFVYGDWRVPKKDMSFADYNHSGEVVFEHYDNSIRQL
;
A
#
# COMPACT_ATOMS: atom_id res chain seq x y z
N MET A 1 16.10 -10.86 -12.91
CA MET A 1 17.00 -10.75 -14.08
C MET A 1 18.05 -9.71 -13.74
N ASP A 2 19.32 -9.90 -14.07
CA ASP A 2 20.34 -8.86 -13.82
C ASP A 2 20.08 -7.65 -14.74
N LEU A 3 19.99 -6.46 -14.12
CA LEU A 3 19.75 -5.18 -14.78
C LEU A 3 21.04 -4.42 -15.04
N GLN A 4 22.17 -4.83 -14.44
CA GLN A 4 23.41 -4.09 -14.51
C GLN A 4 23.96 -4.05 -15.94
N GLY A 5 24.38 -2.86 -16.39
CA GLY A 5 24.97 -2.64 -17.71
C GLY A 5 23.99 -2.72 -18.88
N LYS A 6 22.68 -2.75 -18.62
CA LYS A 6 21.62 -2.66 -19.63
C LYS A 6 21.04 -1.26 -19.70
N LYS A 7 20.62 -0.85 -20.89
CA LYS A 7 19.84 0.36 -21.12
C LYS A 7 18.37 0.10 -20.81
N LEU A 8 17.84 0.81 -19.83
CA LEU A 8 16.51 0.55 -19.30
C LEU A 8 15.52 1.64 -19.68
N ILE A 9 14.29 1.23 -19.92
CA ILE A 9 13.12 2.11 -19.88
C ILE A 9 12.32 1.78 -18.63
N LEU A 10 11.97 2.81 -17.85
CA LEU A 10 11.14 2.64 -16.67
C LEU A 10 9.69 3.03 -17.00
N PHE A 11 8.76 2.09 -16.99
CA PHE A 11 7.36 2.33 -17.28
C PHE A 11 6.58 2.62 -15.97
N GLY A 12 6.30 3.89 -15.72
CA GLY A 12 5.51 4.41 -14.61
C GLY A 12 6.16 5.60 -13.89
N ALA A 13 5.72 6.84 -14.17
CA ALA A 13 6.20 8.05 -13.49
C ALA A 13 5.36 8.35 -12.23
N GLY A 14 5.35 7.41 -11.29
CA GLY A 14 4.63 7.50 -10.01
C GLY A 14 5.54 7.29 -8.80
N LYS A 15 4.96 7.21 -7.59
CA LYS A 15 5.70 6.98 -6.33
C LYS A 15 6.67 5.79 -6.44
N SER A 16 6.19 4.66 -6.98
CA SER A 16 7.00 3.44 -7.13
C SER A 16 8.16 3.61 -8.11
N GLY A 17 7.96 4.34 -9.21
CA GLY A 17 9.02 4.66 -10.16
C GLY A 17 10.09 5.55 -9.54
N GLY A 18 9.69 6.54 -8.74
CA GLY A 18 10.61 7.41 -8.01
C GLY A 18 11.48 6.62 -7.02
N LEU A 19 10.84 5.76 -6.21
CA LEU A 19 11.54 4.90 -5.25
C LEU A 19 12.52 3.95 -5.96
N PHE A 20 12.11 3.35 -7.07
CA PHE A 20 12.99 2.48 -7.86
C PHE A 20 14.25 3.22 -8.35
N ILE A 21 14.09 4.45 -8.86
CA ILE A 21 15.22 5.29 -9.30
C ILE A 21 16.16 5.60 -8.14
N GLU A 22 15.61 5.98 -6.98
CA GLU A 22 16.41 6.33 -5.81
C GLU A 22 17.20 5.17 -5.24
N GLN A 23 16.65 3.95 -5.30
CA GLN A 23 17.30 2.72 -4.85
C GLN A 23 18.34 2.18 -5.84
N ASN A 24 18.21 2.51 -7.13
CA ASN A 24 19.01 1.94 -8.21
C ASN A 24 19.71 3.03 -9.04
N ARG A 25 20.41 3.95 -8.36
CA ARG A 25 21.05 5.14 -8.99
C ARG A 25 22.17 4.81 -9.98
N ASP A 26 22.67 3.58 -9.94
CA ASP A 26 23.74 3.06 -10.79
C ASP A 26 23.24 2.37 -12.06
N LEU A 27 21.93 2.19 -12.21
CA LEU A 27 21.33 1.65 -13.43
C LEU A 27 21.27 2.71 -14.55
N ASP A 28 21.45 2.27 -15.80
CA ASP A 28 21.40 3.12 -16.99
C ASP A 28 19.95 3.28 -17.47
N ILE A 29 19.20 4.19 -16.84
CA ILE A 29 17.82 4.52 -17.20
C ILE A 29 17.82 5.60 -18.29
N LEU A 30 17.29 5.27 -19.47
CA LEU A 30 17.25 6.18 -20.61
C LEU A 30 16.13 7.22 -20.51
N ALA A 31 14.93 6.76 -20.12
CA ALA A 31 13.73 7.56 -20.03
C ALA A 31 12.68 6.87 -19.16
N ILE A 32 11.69 7.65 -18.74
CA ILE A 32 10.49 7.18 -18.04
C ILE A 32 9.34 7.17 -19.05
N VAL A 33 8.52 6.13 -19.05
CA VAL A 33 7.30 6.08 -19.85
C VAL A 33 6.11 6.25 -18.93
N ASP A 34 5.18 7.12 -19.29
CA ASP A 34 3.89 7.21 -18.62
C ASP A 34 2.78 7.46 -19.66
N ASN A 35 1.63 6.82 -19.47
CA ASN A 35 0.49 6.96 -20.38
C ASN A 35 -0.26 8.29 -20.15
N ASP A 36 -0.03 8.97 -19.03
CA ASP A 36 -0.60 10.29 -18.75
C ASP A 36 0.03 11.37 -19.67
N PRO A 37 -0.74 11.94 -20.63
CA PRO A 37 -0.24 12.96 -21.53
C PRO A 37 0.22 14.23 -20.83
N GLN A 38 -0.27 14.49 -19.61
CA GLN A 38 0.16 15.66 -18.84
C GLN A 38 1.60 15.53 -18.34
N LYS A 39 2.06 14.30 -18.06
CA LYS A 39 3.44 14.04 -17.61
C LYS A 39 4.43 13.98 -18.76
N GLN A 40 3.99 13.58 -19.95
CA GLN A 40 4.86 13.44 -21.12
C GLN A 40 5.51 14.78 -21.52
N GLY A 41 6.79 14.73 -21.89
CA GLY A 41 7.60 15.90 -22.19
C GLY A 41 8.17 16.63 -20.96
N GLN A 42 7.75 16.26 -19.75
CA GLN A 42 8.36 16.75 -18.51
C GLN A 42 9.57 15.89 -18.09
N ALA A 43 10.24 16.28 -17.01
CA ALA A 43 11.27 15.49 -16.37
C ALA A 43 10.76 14.87 -15.06
N PHE A 44 11.09 13.61 -14.82
CA PHE A 44 10.82 12.89 -13.57
C PHE A 44 12.15 12.38 -13.01
N PHE A 45 12.55 12.87 -11.83
CA PHE A 45 13.88 12.59 -11.24
C PHE A 45 15.07 12.86 -12.18
N GLY A 46 14.92 13.85 -13.07
CA GLY A 46 15.95 14.23 -14.05
C GLY A 46 15.91 13.46 -15.37
N TYR A 47 15.06 12.44 -15.49
CA TYR A 47 14.87 11.66 -16.73
C TYR A 47 13.68 12.20 -17.54
N PRO A 48 13.74 12.21 -18.87
CA PRO A 48 12.62 12.63 -19.70
C PRO A 48 11.45 11.64 -19.59
N VAL A 49 10.23 12.15 -19.49
CA VAL A 49 9.01 11.34 -19.56
C VAL A 49 8.52 11.29 -21.02
N ILE A 50 8.41 10.11 -21.60
CA ILE A 50 8.02 9.86 -22.99
C ILE A 50 6.74 9.04 -23.08
N ALA A 51 6.10 9.06 -24.24
CA ALA A 51 4.95 8.19 -24.54
C ALA A 51 5.40 6.76 -24.90
N ALA A 52 4.52 5.78 -24.75
CA ALA A 52 4.85 4.36 -24.95
C ALA A 52 5.26 4.02 -26.40
N ASP A 53 4.74 4.75 -27.39
CA ASP A 53 5.11 4.57 -28.81
C ASP A 53 6.56 5.01 -29.11
N GLN A 54 7.19 5.76 -28.22
CA GLN A 54 8.59 6.19 -28.33
C GLN A 54 9.58 5.15 -27.78
N ILE A 55 9.12 4.08 -27.11
CA ILE A 55 9.99 3.04 -26.56
C ILE A 55 10.85 2.40 -27.64
N ALA A 56 10.27 2.09 -28.80
CA ALA A 56 10.99 1.47 -29.92
C ALA A 56 12.22 2.28 -30.35
N ALA A 57 12.12 3.61 -30.31
CA ALA A 57 13.20 4.52 -30.71
C ALA A 57 14.29 4.68 -29.64
N SER A 58 14.03 4.29 -28.39
CA SER A 58 15.00 4.41 -27.29
C SER A 58 16.21 3.48 -27.44
N GLY A 59 16.02 2.33 -28.12
CA GLY A 59 17.05 1.29 -28.21
C GLY A 59 17.37 0.64 -26.86
N CYS A 60 16.38 0.54 -25.96
CA CYS A 60 16.53 -0.10 -24.67
C CYS A 60 16.69 -1.63 -24.79
N ASP A 61 17.40 -2.21 -23.81
CA ASP A 61 17.61 -3.65 -23.69
C ASP A 61 16.52 -4.33 -22.84
N ALA A 62 15.85 -3.57 -21.97
CA ALA A 62 14.77 -4.08 -21.12
C ALA A 62 13.81 -2.95 -20.68
N ILE A 63 12.58 -3.33 -20.37
CA ILE A 63 11.54 -2.45 -19.82
C ILE A 63 11.26 -2.88 -18.38
N VAL A 64 11.44 -1.96 -17.43
CA VAL A 64 11.09 -2.17 -16.02
C VAL A 64 9.73 -1.50 -15.76
N ILE A 65 8.72 -2.28 -15.39
CA ILE A 65 7.36 -1.78 -15.16
C ILE A 65 7.16 -1.51 -13.68
N THR A 66 7.28 -0.25 -13.27
CA THR A 66 7.07 0.24 -11.88
C THR A 66 5.68 0.80 -11.69
N SER A 67 4.68 0.07 -12.18
CA SER A 67 3.28 0.47 -12.17
C SER A 67 2.41 -0.71 -11.72
N VAL A 68 1.37 -0.41 -10.94
CA VAL A 68 0.36 -1.39 -10.53
C VAL A 68 -0.47 -1.91 -11.71
N TRP A 69 -0.42 -1.21 -12.85
CA TRP A 69 -1.14 -1.55 -14.10
C TRP A 69 -0.32 -2.47 -15.03
N SER A 70 0.51 -3.35 -14.47
CA SER A 70 1.47 -4.13 -15.25
C SER A 70 0.82 -4.99 -16.33
N GLN A 71 -0.36 -5.56 -16.08
CA GLN A 71 -1.10 -6.36 -17.06
C GLN A 71 -1.52 -5.52 -18.28
N SER A 72 -2.11 -4.34 -18.06
CA SER A 72 -2.52 -3.44 -19.14
C SER A 72 -1.31 -2.92 -19.92
N ILE A 73 -0.19 -2.65 -19.23
CA ILE A 73 1.07 -2.24 -19.86
C ILE A 73 1.64 -3.37 -20.72
N LEU A 74 1.65 -4.62 -20.24
CA LEU A 74 2.12 -5.77 -21.04
C LEU A 74 1.29 -5.92 -22.33
N ALA A 75 -0.04 -5.81 -22.24
CA ALA A 75 -0.91 -5.85 -23.42
C ALA A 75 -0.66 -4.68 -24.39
N GLN A 76 -0.36 -3.49 -23.85
CA GLN A 76 0.03 -2.32 -24.65
C GLN A 76 1.34 -2.56 -25.38
N LEU A 77 2.35 -3.12 -24.71
CA LEU A 77 3.65 -3.45 -25.32
C LEU A 77 3.50 -4.47 -26.45
N GLU A 78 2.68 -5.50 -26.27
CA GLU A 78 2.34 -6.46 -27.34
C GLU A 78 1.71 -5.75 -28.55
N THR A 79 0.74 -4.87 -28.30
CA THR A 79 0.06 -4.10 -29.37
C THR A 79 1.02 -3.19 -30.14
N LEU A 80 2.03 -2.65 -29.46
CA LEU A 80 3.07 -1.81 -30.05
C LEU A 80 4.17 -2.62 -30.76
N GLY A 81 4.11 -3.95 -30.75
CA GLY A 81 5.15 -4.82 -31.31
C GLY A 81 6.43 -4.85 -30.48
N LEU A 82 6.33 -4.59 -29.17
CA LEU A 82 7.42 -4.54 -28.21
C LEU A 82 7.47 -5.76 -27.28
N GLY A 83 6.64 -6.79 -27.51
CA GLY A 83 6.56 -8.00 -26.69
C GLY A 83 7.88 -8.80 -26.60
N ASP A 84 8.76 -8.65 -27.58
CA ASP A 84 10.07 -9.30 -27.59
C ASP A 84 11.11 -8.62 -26.66
N ILE A 85 10.85 -7.39 -26.21
CA ILE A 85 11.74 -6.69 -25.28
C ILE A 85 11.56 -7.30 -23.88
N PRO A 86 12.63 -7.77 -23.21
CA PRO A 86 12.54 -8.31 -21.86
C PRO A 86 11.85 -7.33 -20.89
N THR A 87 10.79 -7.79 -20.23
CA THR A 87 10.08 -7.03 -19.21
C THR A 87 10.41 -7.51 -17.81
N ILE A 88 10.58 -6.58 -16.87
CA ILE A 88 10.75 -6.85 -15.44
C ILE A 88 9.66 -6.08 -14.69
N ILE A 89 8.88 -6.76 -13.86
CA ILE A 89 7.96 -6.13 -12.92
C ILE A 89 8.57 -6.32 -11.53
N PRO A 90 9.09 -5.25 -10.89
CA PRO A 90 9.65 -5.35 -9.55
C PRO A 90 8.58 -5.78 -8.53
N GLY A 91 8.98 -6.43 -7.44
CA GLY A 91 8.07 -6.86 -6.35
C GLY A 91 7.59 -5.68 -5.48
N LYS A 92 6.64 -5.93 -4.54
CA LYS A 92 6.17 -4.90 -3.57
C LYS A 92 7.35 -4.20 -2.90
N ARG A 93 8.41 -4.96 -2.60
CA ARG A 93 9.65 -4.50 -1.97
C ARG A 93 10.35 -3.37 -2.73
N GLU A 94 10.63 -3.59 -4.02
CA GLU A 94 11.32 -2.62 -4.88
C GLU A 94 10.39 -1.45 -5.26
N MET A 95 9.08 -1.69 -5.33
CA MET A 95 8.09 -0.67 -5.67
C MET A 95 7.69 0.23 -4.48
N LYS A 96 7.77 -0.25 -3.24
CA LYS A 96 7.49 0.53 -2.02
C LYS A 96 8.74 1.09 -1.35
N GLY A 97 9.93 0.81 -1.90
CA GLY A 97 11.17 1.25 -1.28
C GLY A 97 11.49 0.48 0.02
N MET A 98 10.92 -0.72 0.19
CA MET A 98 11.09 -1.52 1.41
C MET A 98 12.56 -1.84 1.61
N ARG A 99 13.05 -1.57 2.83
CA ARG A 99 14.43 -1.82 3.24
C ARG A 99 14.64 -3.32 3.39
N ASP A 100 15.88 -3.81 3.33
CA ASP A 100 16.26 -5.16 3.79
C ASP A 100 15.97 -5.41 5.29
N VAL A 101 15.40 -4.41 5.96
CA VAL A 101 15.12 -4.40 7.38
C VAL A 101 13.61 -4.28 7.55
N HIS A 102 13.00 -5.33 8.08
CA HIS A 102 11.56 -5.41 8.29
C HIS A 102 11.19 -4.85 9.68
N PRO A 103 10.28 -3.87 9.76
CA PRO A 103 9.96 -3.21 11.03
C PRO A 103 9.51 -4.20 12.11
N PHE A 104 8.69 -5.18 11.75
CA PHE A 104 8.16 -6.15 12.72
C PHE A 104 9.15 -7.27 13.08
N SER A 105 10.30 -7.35 12.40
CA SER A 105 11.42 -8.18 12.84
C SER A 105 12.34 -7.48 13.85
N HIS A 106 12.20 -6.16 14.01
CA HIS A 106 12.99 -5.37 14.97
C HIS A 106 12.22 -5.22 16.30
N PRO A 107 12.69 -5.80 17.42
CA PRO A 107 11.90 -5.86 18.66
C PRO A 107 11.43 -4.50 19.22
N PRO A 108 12.25 -3.42 19.22
CA PRO A 108 11.78 -2.10 19.63
C PRO A 108 10.66 -1.56 18.75
N THR A 109 10.76 -1.71 17.43
CA THR A 109 9.72 -1.28 16.48
C THR A 109 8.46 -2.10 16.67
N LYS A 110 8.58 -3.43 16.73
CA LYS A 110 7.45 -4.33 16.92
C LYS A 110 6.66 -4.00 18.18
N SER A 111 7.34 -3.78 19.31
CA SER A 111 6.67 -3.44 20.57
C SER A 111 5.83 -2.15 20.47
N ILE A 112 6.29 -1.16 19.71
CA ILE A 112 5.54 0.09 19.48
C ILE A 112 4.36 -0.16 18.54
N ALA A 113 4.54 -0.98 17.50
CA ALA A 113 3.47 -1.39 16.58
C ALA A 113 2.37 -2.18 17.30
N GLU A 114 2.71 -3.13 18.17
CA GLU A 114 1.76 -3.86 19.01
C GLU A 114 0.96 -2.91 19.89
N ALA A 115 1.65 -1.97 20.56
CA ALA A 115 1.01 -0.97 21.41
C ALA A 115 0.08 -0.04 20.59
N LEU A 116 0.43 0.30 19.36
CA LEU A 116 -0.42 1.10 18.46
C LEU A 116 -1.71 0.35 18.13
N VAL A 117 -1.60 -0.92 17.72
CA VAL A 117 -2.76 -1.76 17.40
C VAL A 117 -3.73 -1.87 18.59
N VAL A 118 -3.19 -2.14 19.79
CA VAL A 118 -4.00 -2.21 21.02
C VAL A 118 -4.63 -0.86 21.36
N THR A 119 -3.89 0.23 21.21
CA THR A 119 -4.38 1.60 21.48
C THR A 119 -5.52 1.98 20.55
N LEU A 120 -5.35 1.79 19.24
CA LEU A 120 -6.38 2.07 18.24
C LEU A 120 -7.63 1.22 18.50
N GLY A 121 -7.46 -0.09 18.72
CA GLY A 121 -8.55 -0.99 19.05
C GLY A 121 -9.36 -0.51 20.26
N ALA A 122 -8.68 -0.19 21.38
CA ALA A 122 -9.32 0.30 22.59
C ALA A 122 -10.03 1.64 22.40
N LEU A 123 -9.41 2.61 21.70
CA LEU A 123 -10.03 3.91 21.41
C LEU A 123 -11.29 3.75 20.57
N THR A 124 -11.24 2.93 19.52
CA THR A 124 -12.39 2.72 18.62
C THR A 124 -13.50 1.94 19.29
N ASP A 125 -13.19 0.92 20.09
CA ASP A 125 -14.19 0.15 20.82
C ASP A 125 -14.94 1.02 21.83
N ALA A 126 -14.22 1.85 22.60
CA ALA A 126 -14.81 2.83 23.52
C ALA A 126 -15.69 3.87 22.81
N ALA A 127 -15.41 4.17 21.55
CA ALA A 127 -16.19 5.10 20.72
C ALA A 127 -17.33 4.43 19.95
N GLY A 128 -17.49 3.10 20.02
CA GLY A 128 -18.48 2.36 19.23
C GLY A 128 -18.19 2.38 17.72
N ILE A 129 -16.90 2.47 17.34
CA ILE A 129 -16.43 2.42 15.96
C ILE A 129 -15.94 1.01 15.65
N ASP A 130 -16.37 0.46 14.53
CA ASP A 130 -15.92 -0.85 14.06
C ASP A 130 -14.65 -0.67 13.23
N LEU A 131 -13.49 -0.73 13.90
CA LEU A 131 -12.18 -0.74 13.26
C LEU A 131 -11.75 -2.19 12.99
N TYR A 132 -11.66 -2.54 11.72
CA TYR A 132 -11.38 -3.90 11.27
C TYR A 132 -9.89 -4.09 11.02
N LEU A 133 -9.28 -5.12 11.60
CA LEU A 133 -8.02 -5.67 11.11
C LEU A 133 -8.22 -6.06 9.65
N ASP A 134 -7.29 -5.66 8.78
CA ASP A 134 -7.44 -5.86 7.35
C ASP A 134 -6.16 -6.42 6.71
N PHE A 135 -6.29 -6.88 5.46
CA PHE A 135 -5.18 -7.32 4.60
C PHE A 135 -4.06 -8.08 5.34
N GLY A 136 -2.81 -7.58 5.29
CA GLY A 136 -1.62 -8.25 5.84
C GLY A 136 -1.67 -8.39 7.36
N THR A 137 -2.29 -7.42 8.04
CA THR A 137 -2.42 -7.44 9.51
C THR A 137 -3.40 -8.51 9.96
N LEU A 138 -4.56 -8.63 9.32
CA LEU A 138 -5.50 -9.71 9.60
C LEU A 138 -4.91 -11.09 9.25
N LEU A 139 -4.21 -11.18 8.13
CA LEU A 139 -3.52 -12.39 7.70
C LEU A 139 -2.50 -12.86 8.75
N GLY A 140 -1.65 -11.94 9.23
CA GLY A 140 -0.72 -12.22 10.33
C GLY A 140 -1.45 -12.68 11.59
N ALA A 141 -2.51 -11.96 11.98
CA ALA A 141 -3.29 -12.29 13.18
C ALA A 141 -3.86 -13.72 13.14
N LEU A 142 -4.41 -14.14 11.99
CA LEU A 142 -5.01 -15.47 11.86
C LEU A 142 -4.01 -16.59 11.59
N ARG A 143 -2.91 -16.31 10.89
CA ARG A 143 -1.92 -17.33 10.51
C ARG A 143 -0.81 -17.51 11.54
N GLU A 144 -0.30 -16.41 12.07
CA GLU A 144 0.90 -16.36 12.90
C GLU A 144 0.59 -15.99 14.35
N GLY A 145 -0.62 -15.44 14.62
CA GLY A 145 -0.96 -14.87 15.92
C GLY A 145 -0.15 -13.62 16.24
N ASP A 146 0.38 -12.97 15.20
CA ASP A 146 1.41 -11.95 15.25
C ASP A 146 1.41 -11.13 13.95
N PHE A 147 2.25 -10.10 13.84
CA PHE A 147 2.55 -9.50 12.54
C PHE A 147 3.32 -10.48 11.65
N ILE A 148 3.10 -10.37 10.33
CA ILE A 148 3.95 -11.08 9.36
C ILE A 148 5.36 -10.47 9.44
N ALA A 149 6.35 -11.30 9.72
CA ALA A 149 7.71 -10.83 10.05
C ALA A 149 8.38 -9.98 8.94
N TRP A 150 7.97 -10.17 7.68
CA TRP A 150 8.48 -9.44 6.52
C TRP A 150 7.55 -8.33 6.00
N ASP A 151 6.41 -8.09 6.66
CA ASP A 151 5.55 -6.96 6.32
C ASP A 151 6.17 -5.63 6.76
N ASP A 152 5.71 -4.55 6.12
CA ASP A 152 6.19 -3.19 6.31
C ASP A 152 5.13 -2.22 6.85
N ASP A 153 3.86 -2.62 6.80
CA ASP A 153 2.70 -1.80 7.14
C ASP A 153 1.70 -2.51 8.06
N ILE A 154 0.82 -1.71 8.66
CA ILE A 154 -0.35 -2.17 9.41
C ILE A 154 -1.60 -1.69 8.66
N ASP A 155 -2.51 -2.60 8.39
CA ASP A 155 -3.71 -2.36 7.62
C ASP A 155 -4.95 -2.48 8.50
N PHE A 156 -5.74 -1.42 8.51
CA PHE A 156 -7.10 -1.43 9.04
C PHE A 156 -8.09 -0.92 8.01
N SER A 157 -9.37 -1.15 8.27
CA SER A 157 -10.44 -0.44 7.59
C SER A 157 -11.60 -0.09 8.50
N VAL A 158 -12.44 0.81 8.01
CA VAL A 158 -13.70 1.21 8.64
C VAL A 158 -14.77 1.40 7.57
N ASN A 159 -16.03 1.13 7.93
CA ASN A 159 -17.15 1.41 7.06
C ASN A 159 -17.34 2.93 6.85
N ASP A 160 -17.71 3.33 5.64
CA ASP A 160 -17.98 4.71 5.23
C ASP A 160 -18.80 5.52 6.24
N VAL A 161 -19.84 4.90 6.80
CA VAL A 161 -20.76 5.53 7.77
C VAL A 161 -20.09 5.97 9.09
N GLN A 162 -18.94 5.38 9.42
CA GLN A 162 -18.17 5.67 10.64
C GLN A 162 -16.86 6.42 10.35
N PHE A 163 -16.50 6.63 9.07
CA PHE A 163 -15.19 7.19 8.71
C PHE A 163 -14.97 8.60 9.28
N GLU A 164 -15.95 9.49 9.17
CA GLU A 164 -15.83 10.86 9.71
C GLU A 164 -15.71 10.87 11.25
N ALA A 165 -16.41 9.95 11.92
CA ALA A 165 -16.29 9.78 13.36
C ALA A 165 -14.90 9.27 13.76
N LEU A 166 -14.32 8.36 12.97
CA LEU A 166 -12.96 7.89 13.15
C LEU A 166 -11.94 9.03 12.96
N VAL A 167 -12.07 9.85 11.91
CA VAL A 167 -11.20 11.01 11.68
C VAL A 167 -11.21 11.95 12.90
N ALA A 168 -12.40 12.27 13.43
CA ALA A 168 -12.54 13.11 14.61
C ALA A 168 -11.92 12.47 15.87
N LEU A 169 -12.09 11.15 16.04
CA LEU A 169 -11.53 10.39 17.15
C LEU A 169 -10.00 10.42 17.11
N VAL A 170 -9.40 10.07 15.97
CA VAL A 170 -7.93 10.04 15.79
C VAL A 170 -7.34 11.43 16.01
N ARG A 171 -7.93 12.48 15.41
CA ARG A 171 -7.50 13.87 15.60
C ARG A 171 -7.47 14.28 17.07
N SER A 172 -8.49 13.91 17.83
CA SER A 172 -8.64 14.32 19.24
C SER A 172 -7.79 13.48 20.21
N ASN A 173 -7.24 12.35 19.75
CA ASN A 173 -6.53 11.39 20.60
C ASN A 173 -5.09 11.13 20.14
N LYS A 174 -4.50 11.98 19.29
CA LYS A 174 -3.12 11.81 18.82
C LYS A 174 -2.07 11.69 19.94
N GLN A 175 -2.32 12.34 21.07
CA GLN A 175 -1.47 12.24 22.27
C GLN A 175 -1.49 10.87 22.95
N HIS A 176 -2.46 10.01 22.61
CA HIS A 176 -2.58 8.65 23.15
C HIS A 176 -1.79 7.61 22.33
N LEU A 177 -1.26 7.98 21.16
CA LEU A 177 -0.38 7.08 20.41
C LEU A 177 0.84 6.70 21.27
N PRO A 178 1.38 5.47 21.15
CA PRO A 178 2.47 5.00 22.01
C PRO A 178 3.67 5.97 22.01
N GLN A 179 4.02 6.49 23.18
CA GLN A 179 5.11 7.46 23.33
C GLN A 179 6.43 6.73 23.63
N ARG A 180 7.50 7.13 22.96
CA ARG A 180 8.86 6.68 23.21
C ARG A 180 9.85 7.78 22.86
N ASP A 181 10.90 7.94 23.67
CA ASP A 181 11.97 8.89 23.38
C ASP A 181 12.58 8.61 22.01
N GLY A 182 12.82 9.66 21.23
CA GLY A 182 13.39 9.55 19.88
C GLY A 182 12.41 9.07 18.80
N VAL A 183 11.12 8.86 19.11
CA VAL A 183 10.09 8.47 18.15
C VAL A 183 9.09 9.61 17.94
N VAL A 184 8.67 9.83 16.70
CA VAL A 184 7.66 10.83 16.31
C VAL A 184 6.54 10.19 15.52
N TRP A 185 5.34 10.75 15.66
CA TRP A 185 4.15 10.31 14.96
C TRP A 185 3.62 11.41 14.04
N ASN A 186 3.21 11.01 12.85
CA ASN A 186 2.54 11.87 11.88
C ASN A 186 1.18 11.27 11.54
N ILE A 187 0.15 12.10 11.37
CA ILE A 187 -1.20 11.63 11.02
C ILE A 187 -1.70 12.45 9.84
N GLU A 188 -2.03 11.74 8.78
CA GLU A 188 -2.45 12.31 7.50
C GLU A 188 -3.83 11.79 7.12
N LEU A 189 -4.66 12.69 6.61
CA LEU A 189 -5.94 12.39 5.98
C LEU A 189 -5.75 12.53 4.47
N ILE A 190 -6.02 11.44 3.77
CA ILE A 190 -5.84 11.33 2.33
C ILE A 190 -7.21 11.43 1.66
N ALA A 191 -7.30 12.26 0.64
CA ALA A 191 -8.53 12.51 -0.11
C ALA A 191 -8.28 12.47 -1.61
N THR A 192 -9.25 12.02 -2.40
CA THR A 192 -9.24 12.13 -3.87
C THR A 192 -10.47 12.91 -4.29
N HIS A 193 -10.33 13.90 -5.19
CA HIS A 193 -11.47 14.70 -5.67
C HIS A 193 -12.31 15.31 -4.53
N GLY A 194 -11.66 15.70 -3.42
CA GLY A 194 -12.33 16.24 -2.23
C GLY A 194 -13.06 15.20 -1.37
N PHE A 195 -12.87 13.91 -1.63
CA PHE A 195 -13.45 12.81 -0.86
C PHE A 195 -12.39 12.08 -0.04
N ASP A 196 -12.53 12.15 1.28
CA ASP A 196 -11.58 11.57 2.23
C ASP A 196 -11.74 10.06 2.28
N PHE A 197 -10.65 9.33 2.05
CA PHE A 197 -10.69 7.88 1.85
C PHE A 197 -9.72 7.06 2.70
N ALA A 198 -8.71 7.70 3.31
CA ALA A 198 -7.80 6.98 4.19
C ALA A 198 -7.22 7.89 5.27
N ILE A 199 -6.92 7.30 6.43
CA ILE A 199 -6.05 7.90 7.44
C ILE A 199 -4.73 7.15 7.38
N ARG A 200 -3.62 7.87 7.23
CA ARG A 200 -2.26 7.33 7.37
C ARG A 200 -1.64 7.80 8.66
N ILE A 201 -1.08 6.88 9.41
CA ILE A 201 -0.29 7.16 10.61
C ILE A 201 1.13 6.67 10.34
N THR A 202 2.15 7.53 10.42
CA THR A 202 3.56 7.13 10.30
C THR A 202 4.27 7.21 11.63
N CYS A 203 5.14 6.23 11.88
CA CYS A 203 6.00 6.15 13.05
C CYS A 203 7.45 6.27 12.58
N ASP A 204 8.12 7.36 12.95
CA ASP A 204 9.44 7.72 12.46
C ASP A 204 10.42 8.01 13.61
N ASN A 205 11.71 8.01 13.29
CA ASN A 205 12.73 8.53 14.22
C ASN A 205 12.69 10.06 14.24
N ALA A 206 12.79 10.64 15.44
CA ALA A 206 13.06 12.05 15.61
C ALA A 206 14.40 12.43 14.94
N VAL A 207 14.58 13.72 14.61
CA VAL A 207 15.84 14.21 14.03
C VAL A 207 17.02 13.85 14.94
N GLY A 208 17.95 13.05 14.41
CA GLY A 208 19.14 12.60 15.13
C GLY A 208 18.96 11.33 15.99
N ALA A 209 17.78 10.71 15.98
CA ALA A 209 17.52 9.42 16.61
C ALA A 209 17.61 8.25 15.62
N ASP A 210 17.80 7.04 16.14
CA ASP A 210 17.83 5.77 15.39
C ASP A 210 17.30 4.63 16.28
N GLU A 211 16.09 4.82 16.81
CA GLU A 211 15.48 3.94 17.82
C GLU A 211 14.63 2.83 17.18
N ILE A 212 14.09 3.09 16.00
CA ILE A 212 13.17 2.21 15.29
C ILE A 212 13.50 2.13 13.81
N ILE A 213 13.04 1.04 13.19
CA ILE A 213 12.73 1.01 11.76
C ILE A 213 11.35 1.68 11.60
N PRO A 214 11.24 2.74 10.78
CA PRO A 214 9.96 3.38 10.50
C PRO A 214 8.95 2.45 9.84
N PHE A 215 7.67 2.67 10.13
CA PHE A 215 6.56 1.92 9.54
C PHE A 215 5.32 2.81 9.39
N GLU A 216 4.38 2.35 8.58
CA GLU A 216 3.13 3.03 8.30
C GLU A 216 1.94 2.20 8.79
N THR A 217 0.85 2.88 9.16
CA THR A 217 -0.46 2.28 9.43
C THR A 217 -1.50 2.99 8.58
N ASP A 218 -2.12 2.28 7.67
CA ASP A 218 -3.17 2.81 6.79
C ASP A 218 -4.54 2.30 7.28
N ILE A 219 -5.48 3.23 7.47
CA ILE A 219 -6.88 2.92 7.79
C ILE A 219 -7.75 3.33 6.61
N ALA A 220 -8.23 2.34 5.87
CA ALA A 220 -8.95 2.56 4.62
C ALA A 220 -10.48 2.72 4.83
N ARG A 221 -11.11 3.62 4.07
CA ARG A 221 -12.56 3.78 4.02
C ARG A 221 -13.18 2.74 3.10
N ARG A 222 -14.14 1.98 3.60
CA ARG A 222 -14.91 1.00 2.81
C ARG A 222 -16.29 1.54 2.45
N VAL A 223 -16.54 1.67 1.14
CA VAL A 223 -17.81 2.13 0.58
C VAL A 223 -18.58 0.94 0.01
N ARG A 224 -19.90 0.94 0.18
CA ARG A 224 -20.78 -0.08 -0.42
C ARG A 224 -21.12 0.29 -1.85
N ARG A 225 -20.83 -0.62 -2.79
CA ARG A 225 -21.15 -0.47 -4.22
C ARG A 225 -21.62 -1.81 -4.76
N ASP A 226 -22.87 -1.87 -5.21
CA ASP A 226 -23.46 -3.04 -5.89
C ASP A 226 -23.26 -4.39 -5.15
N GLY A 227 -23.47 -4.39 -3.82
CA GLY A 227 -23.29 -5.59 -2.99
C GLY A 227 -21.84 -5.90 -2.59
N SER A 228 -20.89 -5.04 -2.95
CA SER A 228 -19.48 -5.13 -2.57
C SER A 228 -19.11 -4.07 -1.54
N ALA A 229 -18.18 -4.38 -0.64
CA ALA A 229 -17.45 -3.41 0.16
C ALA A 229 -16.12 -3.09 -0.56
N VAL A 230 -15.95 -1.85 -0.96
CA VAL A 230 -14.87 -1.37 -1.81
C VAL A 230 -13.97 -0.42 -1.02
N VAL A 231 -12.67 -0.71 -1.00
CA VAL A 231 -11.64 0.23 -0.56
C VAL A 231 -11.41 1.23 -1.67
N ILE A 232 -11.93 2.43 -1.45
CA ILE A 232 -11.79 3.57 -2.35
C ILE A 232 -10.41 4.22 -2.20
N GLY A 233 -9.89 4.83 -3.27
CA GLY A 233 -8.60 5.53 -3.20
C GLY A 233 -7.37 4.62 -3.03
N ALA A 234 -7.55 3.31 -3.23
CA ALA A 234 -6.49 2.37 -3.59
C ALA A 234 -6.37 2.21 -5.12
N MET A 235 -5.15 1.99 -5.63
CA MET A 235 -4.92 1.59 -7.02
C MET A 235 -4.23 0.22 -7.04
N PRO A 236 -4.90 -0.84 -7.55
CA PRO A 236 -6.32 -0.91 -7.95
C PRO A 236 -7.31 -0.77 -6.75
N GLU A 237 -8.59 -0.51 -7.03
CA GLU A 237 -9.64 -0.59 -5.99
C GLU A 237 -9.78 -2.05 -5.54
N TRP A 238 -9.60 -2.30 -4.25
CA TRP A 238 -9.87 -3.62 -3.68
C TRP A 238 -11.33 -3.72 -3.26
N PHE A 239 -11.97 -4.84 -3.59
CA PHE A 239 -13.35 -5.09 -3.22
C PHE A 239 -13.52 -6.50 -2.67
N CYS A 240 -14.61 -6.73 -1.96
CA CYS A 240 -15.05 -8.04 -1.49
C CYS A 240 -16.58 -8.01 -1.30
N PRO A 241 -17.25 -9.16 -1.13
CA PRO A 241 -18.67 -9.19 -0.77
C PRO A 241 -18.94 -8.35 0.49
N GLN A 242 -19.94 -7.46 0.45
CA GLN A 242 -20.20 -6.53 1.56
C GLN A 242 -20.57 -7.22 2.87
N VAL A 243 -20.98 -8.49 2.81
CA VAL A 243 -21.39 -9.29 3.98
C VAL A 243 -20.26 -9.48 4.99
N HIS A 244 -19.00 -9.37 4.56
CA HIS A 244 -17.85 -9.36 5.45
C HIS A 244 -17.78 -8.10 6.32
N PHE A 245 -18.49 -7.03 5.94
CA PHE A 245 -18.51 -5.74 6.65
C PHE A 245 -19.92 -5.37 7.16
N ASP A 246 -20.84 -6.33 7.21
CA ASP A 246 -22.18 -6.23 7.85
C ASP A 246 -22.16 -6.58 9.35
N GLY A 247 -21.02 -7.06 9.83
CA GLY A 247 -20.75 -7.44 11.21
C GLY A 247 -19.26 -7.54 11.44
N PHE A 248 -18.83 -8.28 12.46
CA PHE A 248 -17.41 -8.54 12.72
C PHE A 248 -17.20 -9.88 13.41
N ASP A 249 -16.02 -10.46 13.21
CA ASP A 249 -15.47 -11.50 14.07
C ASP A 249 -14.56 -10.87 15.13
N ALA A 250 -14.50 -11.46 16.32
CA ALA A 250 -13.56 -11.06 17.37
C ALA A 250 -12.27 -11.89 17.29
N ILE A 251 -11.13 -11.22 17.08
CA ILE A 251 -9.82 -11.84 16.95
C ILE A 251 -8.94 -11.44 18.13
N GLN A 252 -8.25 -12.40 18.75
CA GLN A 252 -7.27 -12.14 19.80
C GLN A 252 -5.92 -11.83 19.16
N LEU A 253 -5.37 -10.65 19.43
CA LEU A 253 -4.04 -10.25 18.97
C LEU A 253 -3.40 -9.31 19.99
N PHE A 254 -2.13 -9.54 20.32
CA PHE A 254 -1.37 -8.75 21.31
C PHE A 254 -2.07 -8.55 22.67
N GLY A 255 -2.85 -9.56 23.09
CA GLY A 255 -3.62 -9.52 24.34
C GLY A 255 -4.89 -8.66 24.30
N ALA A 256 -5.30 -8.16 23.13
CA ALA A 256 -6.54 -7.43 22.92
C ALA A 256 -7.53 -8.24 22.06
N SER A 257 -8.82 -7.99 22.29
CA SER A 257 -9.90 -8.46 21.41
C SER A 257 -10.16 -7.39 20.35
N LEU A 258 -9.75 -7.65 19.12
CA LEU A 258 -9.89 -6.73 17.98
C LEU A 258 -11.00 -7.22 17.05
N LYS A 259 -11.54 -6.32 16.23
CA LYS A 259 -12.56 -6.66 15.24
C LYS A 259 -11.89 -7.02 13.92
N ALA A 260 -12.41 -8.02 13.24
CA ALA A 260 -12.06 -8.41 11.89
C ALA A 260 -13.34 -8.50 11.05
N PRO A 261 -13.25 -8.49 9.70
CA PRO A 261 -14.40 -8.70 8.85
C PRO A 261 -15.13 -10.00 9.26
N ASN A 262 -16.47 -9.96 9.26
CA ASN A 262 -17.32 -11.12 9.52
C ASN A 262 -16.97 -12.28 8.58
N ASP A 263 -16.85 -13.50 9.09
CA ASP A 263 -16.26 -14.63 8.37
C ASP A 263 -14.84 -14.29 7.88
N ALA A 264 -13.96 -14.00 8.83
CA ALA A 264 -12.60 -13.52 8.55
C ALA A 264 -11.79 -14.51 7.71
N PHE A 265 -12.02 -15.82 7.88
CA PHE A 265 -11.38 -16.85 7.04
C PHE A 265 -11.90 -16.80 5.60
N GLY A 266 -13.21 -16.70 5.39
CA GLY A 266 -13.79 -16.54 4.06
C GLY A 266 -13.37 -15.24 3.38
N TYR A 267 -13.20 -14.17 4.15
CA TYR A 267 -12.65 -12.91 3.66
C TYR A 267 -11.21 -13.09 3.13
N LEU A 268 -10.32 -13.70 3.91
CA LEU A 268 -8.94 -13.95 3.47
C LEU A 268 -8.88 -14.94 2.28
N ASP A 269 -9.75 -15.96 2.26
CA ASP A 269 -9.87 -16.87 1.11
C ASP A 269 -10.26 -16.10 -0.16
N PHE A 270 -11.16 -15.11 -0.04
CA PHE A 270 -11.55 -14.25 -1.17
C PHE A 270 -10.39 -13.34 -1.64
N VAL A 271 -9.68 -12.70 -0.72
CA VAL A 271 -8.62 -11.72 -1.04
C VAL A 271 -7.37 -12.41 -1.62
N TYR A 272 -6.94 -13.51 -0.99
CA TYR A 272 -5.63 -14.11 -1.22
C TYR A 272 -5.67 -15.55 -1.76
N GLY A 273 -6.80 -16.26 -1.64
CA GLY A 273 -6.87 -17.68 -1.99
C GLY A 273 -6.13 -18.56 -0.98
N ASP A 274 -4.99 -19.13 -1.36
CA ASP A 274 -4.22 -20.04 -0.50
C ASP A 274 -3.24 -19.30 0.42
N TRP A 275 -3.78 -18.44 1.29
CA TRP A 275 -2.99 -17.58 2.19
C TRP A 275 -2.37 -18.31 3.38
N ARG A 276 -2.79 -19.56 3.63
CA ARG A 276 -2.26 -20.39 4.71
C ARG A 276 -0.82 -20.82 4.41
N VAL A 277 -0.44 -20.85 3.14
CA VAL A 277 0.94 -21.05 2.70
C VAL A 277 1.63 -19.67 2.61
N PRO A 278 2.71 -19.42 3.38
CA PRO A 278 3.39 -18.14 3.33
C PRO A 278 4.02 -17.86 1.95
N LYS A 279 3.77 -16.64 1.43
CA LYS A 279 4.40 -16.11 0.22
C LYS A 279 5.09 -14.78 0.57
N LYS A 280 6.42 -14.76 0.50
CA LYS A 280 7.22 -13.59 0.92
C LYS A 280 7.22 -12.45 -0.10
N ASP A 281 7.31 -12.80 -1.38
CA ASP A 281 7.37 -11.83 -2.47
C ASP A 281 5.98 -11.64 -3.09
N MET A 282 5.04 -11.13 -2.29
CA MET A 282 3.72 -10.77 -2.81
C MET A 282 3.82 -9.54 -3.73
N SER A 283 3.15 -9.63 -4.87
CA SER A 283 2.94 -8.54 -5.82
C SER A 283 1.47 -8.11 -5.84
N PHE A 284 1.17 -6.95 -6.41
CA PHE A 284 -0.24 -6.53 -6.62
C PHE A 284 -1.03 -7.51 -7.49
N ALA A 285 -0.37 -8.30 -8.33
CA ALA A 285 -1.01 -9.32 -9.16
C ALA A 285 -1.40 -10.59 -8.39
N ASP A 286 -0.96 -10.75 -7.14
CA ASP A 286 -1.27 -11.91 -6.30
C ASP A 286 -2.60 -11.78 -5.55
N TYR A 287 -3.23 -10.61 -5.61
CA TYR A 287 -4.59 -10.43 -5.10
C TYR A 287 -5.57 -11.06 -6.09
N ASN A 288 -6.40 -12.00 -5.62
CA ASN A 288 -7.33 -12.74 -6.48
C ASN A 288 -8.39 -11.84 -7.12
N HIS A 289 -8.74 -10.74 -6.45
CA HIS A 289 -9.80 -9.83 -6.86
C HIS A 289 -9.34 -8.38 -6.66
N SER A 290 -9.19 -7.67 -7.77
CA SER A 290 -9.00 -6.22 -7.79
C SER A 290 -9.76 -5.64 -8.99
N GLY A 291 -10.31 -4.43 -8.84
CA GLY A 291 -11.05 -3.75 -9.89
C GLY A 291 -10.16 -2.80 -10.68
N GLU A 292 -10.29 -2.77 -12.01
CA GLU A 292 -9.68 -1.71 -12.82
C GLU A 292 -10.31 -0.36 -12.46
N VAL A 293 -9.48 0.68 -12.30
CA VAL A 293 -9.90 2.03 -11.94
C VAL A 293 -9.56 2.95 -13.10
N VAL A 294 -10.51 3.79 -13.51
CA VAL A 294 -10.27 4.81 -14.53
C VAL A 294 -9.39 5.92 -13.94
N PHE A 295 -8.22 6.16 -14.57
CA PHE A 295 -7.17 7.08 -14.10
C PHE A 295 -7.65 8.52 -13.92
N GLU A 296 -8.66 8.96 -14.68
CA GLU A 296 -9.24 10.32 -14.64
C GLU A 296 -9.90 10.69 -13.30
N HIS A 297 -9.94 9.78 -12.32
CA HIS A 297 -10.50 10.00 -10.98
C HIS A 297 -9.46 10.00 -9.85
N TYR A 298 -8.16 10.16 -10.16
CA TYR A 298 -7.11 10.29 -9.16
C TYR A 298 -6.48 11.69 -9.11
N ASP A 299 -6.83 12.45 -8.07
CA ASP A 299 -6.18 13.69 -7.67
C ASP A 299 -6.04 13.66 -6.13
N ASN A 300 -5.00 12.95 -5.67
CA ASN A 300 -4.81 12.73 -4.24
C ASN A 300 -4.27 13.99 -3.57
N SER A 301 -4.98 14.45 -2.55
CA SER A 301 -4.54 15.49 -1.63
C SER A 301 -4.32 14.91 -0.24
N ILE A 302 -3.32 15.45 0.47
CA ILE A 302 -2.93 15.02 1.81
C ILE A 302 -3.07 16.20 2.76
N ARG A 303 -3.68 15.97 3.92
CA ARG A 303 -3.84 16.96 4.98
C ARG A 303 -3.41 16.40 6.33
N GLN A 304 -2.68 17.20 7.09
CA GLN A 304 -2.25 16.86 8.45
C GLN A 304 -3.43 16.95 9.45
N LEU A 305 -3.51 16.01 10.41
CA LEU A 305 -4.55 15.96 11.45
C LEU A 305 -4.11 16.50 12.83
#